data_AF-A0A851F5S8-F1
#
_entry.id   AF-A0A851F5S8-F1
#
_cell.length_a   1.000
_cell.length_b   1.000
_cell.length_c   1.000
_cell.angle_alpha   90.00
_cell.angle_beta   90.00
_cell.angle_gamma   90.00
#
_symmetry.space_group_name_H-M   'P 1'
#
loop_
_entity.id
_entity.type
_entity.pdbx_description
1 polymer ?
#
loop_
_entity_poly.entity_id
_entity_poly.type
_entity_poly.pdbx_seq_one_letter_code
_entity_poly.pdbx_strand_id
1 'polypeptide(L)'
;WPGFQGKCYSVSKDEANWTTSLESCRALGASLAILRTWDEVHFALRYKDEVNHWIGLEQRDNGWWWIDGTAFDHGSEVRGGGSCGYLNHGKMSSSLCHTKNWVCSRPDHYVQWKE
;
A
#
# COMPACT_ATOMS: atom_id res chain seq x y z
N TRP A 1 3.74 12.99 -1.03
CA TRP A 1 5.04 12.43 -1.43
C TRP A 1 6.18 12.83 -0.49
N PRO A 2 6.07 12.65 0.84
CA PRO A 2 7.27 12.50 1.66
C PRO A 2 8.10 11.28 1.18
N GLY A 3 9.42 11.42 1.18
CA GLY A 3 10.37 10.38 0.76
C GLY A 3 10.94 9.59 1.94
N PHE A 4 11.03 8.27 1.79
CA PHE A 4 11.66 7.35 2.74
C PHE A 4 12.16 6.10 2.03
N GLN A 5 13.38 5.65 2.33
CA GLN A 5 14.00 4.44 1.76
C GLN A 5 13.88 4.35 0.21
N GLY A 6 14.08 5.48 -0.48
CA GLY A 6 14.04 5.54 -1.95
C GLY A 6 12.64 5.41 -2.57
N LYS A 7 11.58 5.57 -1.77
CA LYS A 7 10.19 5.66 -2.23
C LYS A 7 9.55 6.95 -1.74
N CYS A 8 8.61 7.45 -2.52
CA CYS A 8 7.78 8.59 -2.18
C CYS A 8 6.34 8.12 -1.98
N TYR A 9 5.69 8.57 -0.90
CA TYR A 9 4.36 8.10 -0.49
C TYR A 9 3.29 9.19 -0.54
N SER A 10 2.08 8.86 -0.96
CA SER A 10 0.95 9.78 -0.96
C SER A 10 -0.32 9.09 -0.47
N VAL A 11 -1.00 9.69 0.49
CA VAL A 11 -2.29 9.21 1.00
C VAL A 11 -3.42 9.95 0.29
N SER A 12 -4.45 9.24 -0.14
CA SER A 12 -5.62 9.83 -0.80
C SER A 12 -6.45 10.67 0.19
N LYS A 13 -7.18 11.64 -0.35
CA LYS A 13 -8.24 12.34 0.40
C LYS A 13 -9.60 11.70 0.17
N ASP A 14 -9.79 11.13 -1.02
CA ASP A 14 -11.02 10.46 -1.43
C ASP A 14 -10.98 8.98 -1.10
N GLU A 15 -12.16 8.36 -1.12
CA GLU A 15 -12.34 6.92 -0.98
C GLU A 15 -12.73 6.28 -2.30
N ALA A 16 -12.20 5.09 -2.57
CA ALA A 16 -12.55 4.31 -3.74
C ALA A 16 -12.38 2.80 -3.47
N ASN A 17 -12.91 1.97 -4.38
CA ASN A 17 -12.60 0.55 -4.38
C ASN A 17 -11.13 0.30 -4.72
N TRP A 18 -10.61 -0.87 -4.33
CA TRP A 18 -9.19 -1.19 -4.48
C TRP A 18 -8.68 -1.04 -5.92
N THR A 19 -9.46 -1.48 -6.91
CA THR A 19 -9.10 -1.39 -8.33
C THR A 19 -9.05 0.06 -8.81
N THR A 20 -10.06 0.86 -8.48
CA THR A 20 -10.10 2.30 -8.81
C THR A 20 -8.96 3.05 -8.11
N SER A 21 -8.64 2.69 -6.87
CA SER A 21 -7.48 3.24 -6.15
C SER A 21 -6.15 2.93 -6.84
N LEU A 22 -5.98 1.70 -7.36
CA LEU A 22 -4.82 1.31 -8.16
C LEU A 22 -4.71 2.16 -9.43
N GLU A 23 -5.79 2.32 -10.17
CA GLU A 23 -5.80 3.17 -11.37
C GLU A 23 -5.53 4.64 -11.05
N SER A 24 -6.03 5.13 -9.91
CA SER A 24 -5.75 6.49 -9.43
C SER A 24 -4.26 6.71 -9.15
N CYS A 25 -3.58 5.72 -8.56
CA CYS A 25 -2.13 5.79 -8.40
C CYS A 25 -1.39 5.71 -9.74
N ARG A 26 -1.84 4.85 -10.67
CA ARG A 26 -1.24 4.71 -12.01
C ARG A 26 -1.29 6.01 -12.80
N ALA A 27 -2.41 6.75 -12.71
CA ALA A 27 -2.55 8.07 -13.34
C ALA A 27 -1.52 9.10 -12.83
N LEU A 28 -0.91 8.88 -11.66
CA LEU A 28 0.12 9.74 -11.06
C LEU A 28 1.55 9.21 -11.29
N GLY A 29 1.73 8.22 -12.17
CA GLY A 29 3.01 7.54 -12.39
C GLY A 29 3.46 6.72 -11.19
N ALA A 30 2.51 6.10 -10.49
CA ALA A 30 2.74 5.38 -9.23
C ALA A 30 1.91 4.09 -9.19
N SER A 31 1.96 3.40 -8.05
CA SER A 31 1.12 2.24 -7.77
C SER A 31 0.52 2.35 -6.37
N LEU A 32 -0.42 1.47 -6.01
CA LEU A 32 -0.72 1.25 -4.60
C LEU A 32 0.57 0.87 -3.86
N ALA A 33 0.66 1.29 -2.59
CA ALA A 33 1.91 1.20 -1.85
C ALA A 33 2.33 -0.24 -1.60
N ILE A 34 3.58 -0.54 -1.94
CA ILE A 34 4.25 -1.81 -1.61
C ILE A 34 5.14 -1.54 -0.40
N LEU A 35 4.74 -2.11 0.74
CA LEU A 35 5.36 -1.85 2.04
C LEU A 35 6.11 -3.10 2.48
N ARG A 36 7.44 -3.11 2.36
CA ARG A 36 8.30 -4.26 2.60
C ARG A 36 8.84 -4.34 4.02
N THR A 37 8.79 -3.25 4.77
CA THR A 37 9.26 -3.21 6.16
C THR A 37 8.25 -2.52 7.06
N TRP A 38 8.30 -2.81 8.36
CA TRP A 38 7.50 -2.09 9.36
C TRP A 38 7.83 -0.60 9.42
N ASP A 39 9.07 -0.21 9.13
CA ASP A 39 9.46 1.19 9.04
C ASP A 39 8.75 1.91 7.89
N GLU A 40 8.59 1.26 6.73
CA GLU A 40 7.78 1.81 5.63
C GLU A 40 6.31 1.95 6.02
N VAL A 41 5.75 0.99 6.76
CA VAL A 41 4.36 1.07 7.29
C VAL A 41 4.20 2.27 8.22
N HIS A 42 5.08 2.40 9.21
CA HIS A 42 5.06 3.51 10.16
C HIS A 42 5.28 4.87 9.47
N PHE A 43 6.16 4.93 8.46
CA PHE A 43 6.40 6.15 7.71
C PHE A 43 5.18 6.57 6.88
N ALA A 44 4.57 5.62 6.15
CA ALA A 44 3.41 5.87 5.30
C ALA A 44 2.20 6.40 6.10
N LEU A 45 2.05 5.96 7.35
CA LEU A 45 0.91 6.30 8.20
C LEU A 45 1.21 7.31 9.32
N ARG A 46 2.43 7.85 9.41
CA ARG A 46 2.89 8.72 10.52
C ARG A 46 1.93 9.84 10.93
N TYR A 47 1.09 10.31 10.01
CA TYR A 47 0.12 11.39 10.24
C TYR A 47 -1.32 11.04 9.82
N LYS A 48 -1.59 9.75 9.55
CA LYS A 48 -2.81 9.26 8.90
C LYS A 48 -3.31 7.93 9.47
N ASP A 49 -2.97 7.57 10.70
CA ASP A 49 -3.24 6.22 11.23
C ASP A 49 -4.71 5.93 11.61
N GLU A 50 -5.58 6.95 11.66
CA GLU A 50 -6.97 6.82 12.13
C GLU A 50 -7.95 6.22 11.09
N VAL A 51 -7.57 6.14 9.82
CA VAL A 51 -8.44 5.63 8.76
C VAL A 51 -7.82 4.42 8.07
N ASN A 52 -8.67 3.57 7.48
CA ASN A 52 -8.21 2.37 6.79
C ASN A 52 -7.76 2.72 5.38
N HIS A 53 -6.61 2.18 4.95
CA HIS A 53 -6.03 2.51 3.66
C HIS A 53 -5.73 1.28 2.81
N TRP A 54 -6.23 1.23 1.58
CA TRP A 54 -5.78 0.27 0.59
C TRP A 54 -4.27 0.39 0.34
N ILE A 55 -3.64 -0.77 0.22
CA ILE A 55 -2.24 -0.94 -0.17
C ILE A 55 -2.16 -1.95 -1.31
N GLY A 56 -0.98 -2.08 -1.93
CA GLY A 56 -0.76 -2.92 -3.10
C GLY A 56 -0.69 -4.41 -2.77
N LEU A 57 -1.53 -4.88 -1.85
CA LEU A 57 -1.57 -6.24 -1.33
C LEU A 57 -2.92 -6.88 -1.69
N GLU A 58 -2.89 -8.08 -2.24
CA GLU A 58 -4.08 -8.82 -2.66
C GLU A 58 -3.92 -10.33 -2.43
N GLN A 59 -5.03 -11.00 -2.21
CA GLN A 59 -5.08 -12.45 -2.07
C GLN A 59 -5.23 -13.07 -3.46
N ARG A 60 -4.26 -13.89 -3.85
CA ARG A 60 -4.29 -14.66 -5.11
C ARG A 60 -4.03 -16.12 -4.80
N ASP A 61 -4.83 -16.99 -5.40
CA ASP A 61 -4.84 -18.44 -5.16
C ASP A 61 -4.90 -18.74 -3.65
N ASN A 62 -3.78 -19.19 -3.07
CA ASN A 62 -3.64 -19.58 -1.67
C ASN A 62 -2.69 -18.67 -0.88
N GLY A 63 -2.38 -17.48 -1.37
CA GLY A 63 -1.37 -16.61 -0.75
C GLY A 63 -1.64 -15.12 -0.92
N TRP A 64 -0.91 -14.34 -0.13
CA TRP A 64 -0.89 -12.88 -0.24
C TRP A 64 0.26 -12.46 -1.15
N TRP A 65 -0.04 -11.55 -2.08
CA TRP A 65 0.90 -11.08 -3.09
C TRP A 65 0.88 -9.56 -3.16
N TRP A 66 2.06 -9.01 -3.37
CA TRP A 66 2.19 -7.62 -3.79
C TRP A 66 1.86 -7.50 -5.27
N ILE A 67 1.35 -6.33 -5.67
CA ILE A 67 1.01 -6.03 -7.07
C ILE A 67 2.20 -6.06 -8.04
N ASP A 68 3.44 -6.09 -7.54
CA ASP A 68 4.65 -6.31 -8.34
C ASP A 68 4.94 -7.80 -8.61
N GLY A 69 4.09 -8.70 -8.13
CA GLY A 69 4.22 -10.15 -8.29
C GLY A 69 5.10 -10.82 -7.24
N THR A 70 5.59 -10.11 -6.23
CA THR A 70 6.33 -10.72 -5.12
C THR A 70 5.39 -11.25 -4.04
N ALA A 71 5.76 -12.37 -3.42
CA ALA A 71 5.00 -12.94 -2.31
C ALA A 71 5.09 -12.03 -1.08
N PHE A 72 4.02 -12.02 -0.29
CA PHE A 72 4.01 -11.34 1.00
C PHE A 72 4.85 -12.10 2.02
N ASP A 73 5.96 -11.49 2.44
CA ASP A 73 6.85 -12.02 3.47
C ASP A 73 7.16 -10.91 4.49
N HIS A 74 6.28 -10.75 5.48
CA HIS A 74 6.37 -9.70 6.49
C HIS A 74 6.48 -10.24 7.92
N GLY A 75 6.60 -11.57 8.07
CA GLY A 75 6.64 -12.24 9.37
C GLY A 75 5.37 -12.07 10.23
N SER A 76 4.28 -11.56 9.65
CA SER A 76 2.99 -11.33 10.31
C SER A 76 1.84 -11.86 9.49
N GLU A 77 0.75 -12.24 10.14
CA GLU A 77 -0.48 -12.63 9.46
C GLU A 77 -1.26 -11.40 8.96
N VAL A 78 -1.83 -11.50 7.75
CA VAL A 78 -2.83 -10.56 7.26
C VAL A 78 -4.18 -10.94 7.85
N ARG A 79 -4.71 -10.12 8.76
CA ARG A 79 -5.96 -10.41 9.48
C ARG A 79 -7.19 -10.12 8.62
N GLY A 80 -8.26 -10.89 8.76
CA GLY A 80 -9.52 -10.64 8.07
C GLY A 80 -9.91 -11.77 7.13
N GLY A 81 -10.82 -11.50 6.20
CA GLY A 81 -11.41 -12.55 5.35
C GLY A 81 -11.78 -12.09 3.95
N GLY A 82 -11.15 -11.02 3.45
CA GLY A 82 -11.37 -10.56 2.08
C GLY A 82 -10.11 -10.65 1.22
N SER A 83 -10.27 -10.38 -0.08
CA SER A 83 -9.20 -10.52 -1.07
C SER A 83 -8.35 -9.26 -1.26
N CYS A 84 -8.75 -8.11 -0.68
CA CYS A 84 -8.04 -6.85 -0.81
C CYS A 84 -7.36 -6.45 0.49
N GLY A 85 -6.06 -6.17 0.44
CA GLY A 85 -5.22 -5.83 1.58
C GLY A 85 -5.21 -4.33 1.88
N TYR A 86 -5.32 -4.00 3.16
CA TYR A 86 -5.33 -2.64 3.67
C TYR A 86 -4.57 -2.53 4.99
N LEU A 87 -4.28 -1.30 5.41
CA LEU A 87 -3.76 -1.01 6.74
C LEU A 87 -4.88 -0.58 7.68
N ASN A 88 -4.91 -1.19 8.86
CA ASN A 88 -5.79 -0.87 9.98
C ASN A 88 -4.93 -0.51 11.19
N HIS A 89 -4.80 0.79 11.51
CA HIS A 89 -3.94 1.27 12.61
C HIS A 89 -2.53 0.64 12.57
N GLY A 90 -1.83 0.81 11.44
CA GLY A 90 -0.51 0.22 11.20
C GLY A 90 -0.45 -1.30 11.01
N LYS A 91 -1.58 -2.03 11.04
CA LYS A 91 -1.59 -3.50 10.89
C LYS A 91 -2.12 -3.93 9.53
N MET A 92 -1.44 -4.91 8.92
CA MET A 92 -1.88 -5.56 7.69
C MET A 92 -3.21 -6.30 7.94
N SER A 93 -4.25 -5.91 7.20
CA SER A 93 -5.59 -6.50 7.28
C SER A 93 -6.19 -6.71 5.89
N SER A 94 -7.27 -7.46 5.80
CA SER A 94 -7.98 -7.75 4.55
C SER A 94 -9.49 -7.62 4.68
N SER A 95 -10.13 -7.12 3.63
CA SER A 95 -11.58 -7.02 3.55
C SER A 95 -12.07 -7.13 2.11
N LEU A 96 -13.39 -7.17 1.93
CA LEU A 96 -13.99 -6.97 0.62
C LEU A 96 -13.53 -5.64 0.03
N CYS A 97 -13.37 -5.61 -1.29
CA CYS A 97 -12.77 -4.50 -2.04
C CYS A 97 -13.72 -3.29 -2.20
N HIS A 98 -14.41 -2.88 -1.14
CA HIS A 98 -15.29 -1.70 -1.11
C HIS A 98 -14.50 -0.40 -0.99
N THR A 99 -15.15 0.69 -0.60
CA THR A 99 -14.53 2.02 -0.50
C THR A 99 -13.63 2.15 0.72
N LYS A 100 -12.41 2.65 0.51
CA LYS A 100 -11.48 3.13 1.54
C LYS A 100 -10.59 4.20 0.93
N ASN A 101 -9.89 4.97 1.77
CA ASN A 101 -8.72 5.72 1.32
C ASN A 101 -7.63 4.76 0.83
N TRP A 102 -6.60 5.27 0.17
CA TRP A 102 -5.50 4.45 -0.32
C TRP A 102 -4.16 5.16 -0.19
N VAL A 103 -3.09 4.38 -0.17
CA VAL A 103 -1.72 4.89 -0.21
C VAL A 103 -1.11 4.56 -1.56
N CYS A 104 -0.60 5.57 -2.25
CA CYS A 104 0.25 5.40 -3.43
C CYS A 104 1.72 5.44 -3.03
N SER A 105 2.56 4.68 -3.74
CA SER A 105 4.02 4.82 -3.69
C SER A 105 4.64 4.84 -5.08
N ARG A 106 5.75 5.55 -5.24
CA ARG A 106 6.59 5.51 -6.44
C ARG A 106 8.07 5.61 -6.06
N PRO A 107 9.01 5.15 -6.91
CA PRO A 107 10.44 5.36 -6.67
C PRO A 107 10.78 6.84 -6.51
N ASP A 108 11.69 7.16 -5.60
CA ASP A 108 12.28 8.48 -5.52
C ASP A 108 13.30 8.65 -6.65
N HIS A 109 12.99 9.51 -7.62
CA HIS A 109 13.87 9.79 -8.74
C HIS A 109 15.25 10.30 -8.29
N TYR A 110 15.38 10.90 -7.11
CA TYR A 110 16.67 11.40 -6.62
C TYR A 110 17.67 10.27 -6.31
N VAL A 111 17.20 9.04 -6.06
CA VAL A 111 18.05 7.87 -5.80
C VAL A 111 18.55 7.24 -7.11
N GLN A 112 17.79 7.36 -8.20
CA GLN A 112 18.16 6.81 -9.52
C GLN A 112 19.36 7.51 -10.18
N TRP A 113 19.75 8.71 -9.72
CA TRP A 113 20.90 9.46 -10.28
C TRP A 113 22.22 9.20 -9.55
N LYS A 114 22.26 8.31 -8.55
CA LYS A 114 23.47 7.99 -7.78
C LYS A 114 24.16 6.69 -8.18
N GLU A 115 23.73 6.04 -9.26
CA GLU A 115 24.35 4.84 -9.82
C GLU A 115 25.11 5.15 -11.11
#